data_AF-A0AAD6B6U6-F1
#
_entry.id   AF-A0AAD6B6U6-F1
#
_cell.length_a   1.000
_cell.length_b   1.000
_cell.length_c   1.000
_cell.angle_alpha   90.00
_cell.angle_beta   90.00
_cell.angle_gamma   90.00
#
_symmetry.space_group_name_H-M   'P 1'
#
loop_
_entity.id
_entity.type
_entity.pdbx_description
1 polymer ?
#
loop_
_entity_poly.entity_id
_entity_poly.type
_entity_poly.pdbx_seq_one_letter_code
_entity_poly.pdbx_strand_id
1 'polypeptide(L)'
;MHGDKQAQELEAMPLSDGTISRRIMDMAQDIKEALASKTLDPELKSVLETAIKMVNYIKSRPLNTRLFANLCNELGSEHQGLLFHTEVRWLSMRNVLSRLYELRDEVRLFLTEHGSQLADHLTDPDWLTRLAYLSCIFDRLNGLNLSLQGENTSIMS
;
A
#
# COMPACT_ATOMS: atom_id res chain seq x y z
N MET A 1 -25.60 40.25 3.38
CA MET A 1 -24.26 40.81 3.65
C MET A 1 -23.49 39.86 4.60
N HIS A 2 -23.29 38.61 4.18
CA HIS A 2 -22.59 37.59 5.01
C HIS A 2 -21.84 36.52 4.19
N GLY A 3 -22.08 36.43 2.87
CA GLY A 3 -21.37 35.49 1.99
C GLY A 3 -19.96 35.95 1.59
N ASP A 4 -19.73 37.25 1.48
CA ASP A 4 -18.43 37.77 1.01
C ASP A 4 -17.32 37.61 2.06
N LYS A 5 -17.68 37.57 3.34
CA LYS A 5 -16.72 37.39 4.45
C LYS A 5 -16.15 35.97 4.49
N GLN A 6 -16.98 34.97 4.17
CA GLN A 6 -16.57 33.55 4.15
C GLN A 6 -15.72 33.24 2.90
N ALA A 7 -16.00 33.88 1.77
CA ALA A 7 -15.18 33.76 0.57
C ALA A 7 -13.79 34.42 0.77
N GLN A 8 -13.74 35.56 1.46
CA GLN A 8 -12.50 36.28 1.76
C GLN A 8 -11.64 35.59 2.83
N GLU A 9 -12.26 34.82 3.73
CA GLU A 9 -11.55 33.92 4.67
C GLU A 9 -10.93 32.70 3.98
N LEU A 10 -11.54 32.19 2.90
CA LEU A 10 -10.96 31.10 2.08
C LEU A 10 -9.75 31.56 1.25
N GLU A 11 -9.78 32.78 0.71
CA GLU A 11 -8.66 33.37 -0.06
C GLU A 11 -7.47 33.77 0.82
N ALA A 12 -7.69 34.02 2.12
CA ALA A 12 -6.64 34.39 3.07
C ALA A 12 -5.88 33.18 3.67
N MET A 13 -6.26 31.95 3.33
CA MET A 13 -5.57 30.76 3.83
C MET A 13 -4.25 30.55 3.07
N PRO A 14 -3.09 30.48 3.75
CA PRO A 14 -1.82 30.32 3.08
C PRO A 14 -1.76 28.93 2.44
N LEU A 15 -1.87 28.89 1.11
CA LEU A 15 -1.59 27.73 0.28
C LEU A 15 -0.08 27.46 0.32
N SER A 16 0.36 26.82 1.41
CA SER A 16 1.68 26.24 1.54
C SER A 16 1.55 24.74 1.30
N ASP A 17 2.27 24.23 0.30
CA ASP A 17 2.33 22.83 -0.16
C ASP A 17 2.50 21.78 0.95
N GLY A 18 2.90 22.18 2.16
CA GLY A 18 3.02 21.29 3.32
C GLY A 18 1.73 21.07 4.12
N THR A 19 0.69 21.91 4.01
CA THR A 19 -0.47 21.88 4.93
C THR A 19 -1.62 21.02 4.42
N ILE A 20 -1.87 20.99 3.11
CA ILE A 20 -2.88 20.10 2.50
C ILE A 20 -2.38 18.65 2.54
N SER A 21 -1.11 18.40 2.18
CA SER A 21 -0.48 17.07 2.34
C SER A 21 -0.54 16.59 3.79
N ARG A 22 -0.27 17.47 4.75
CA ARG A 22 -0.32 17.11 6.18
C ARG A 22 -1.75 16.85 6.65
N ARG A 23 -2.75 17.64 6.25
CA ARG A 23 -4.16 17.38 6.56
C ARG A 23 -4.70 16.11 5.90
N ILE A 24 -4.26 15.78 4.68
CA ILE A 24 -4.60 14.53 4.01
C ILE A 24 -3.90 13.34 4.68
N MET A 25 -2.64 13.50 5.13
CA MET A 25 -1.93 12.48 5.91
C MET A 25 -2.54 12.27 7.30
N ASP A 26 -2.96 13.34 7.98
CA ASP A 26 -3.61 13.30 9.28
C ASP A 26 -5.00 12.66 9.16
N MET A 27 -5.79 13.01 8.14
CA MET A 27 -7.06 12.34 7.84
C MET A 27 -6.87 10.86 7.45
N ALA A 28 -5.82 10.52 6.69
CA ALA A 28 -5.50 9.14 6.35
C ALA A 28 -4.99 8.35 7.57
N GLN A 29 -4.34 9.01 8.52
CA GLN A 29 -3.93 8.43 9.79
C GLN A 29 -5.12 8.23 10.73
N ASP A 30 -6.05 9.18 10.80
CA ASP A 30 -7.28 9.08 11.57
C ASP A 30 -8.21 7.99 11.04
N ILE A 31 -8.29 7.82 9.71
CA ILE A 31 -9.06 6.73 9.08
C ILE A 31 -8.36 5.38 9.30
N LYS A 32 -7.01 5.34 9.25
CA LYS A 32 -6.22 4.14 9.58
C LYS A 32 -6.39 3.75 11.04
N GLU A 33 -6.36 4.71 11.95
CA GLU A 33 -6.59 4.48 13.38
C GLU A 33 -8.05 4.11 13.63
N ALA A 34 -9.03 4.70 12.96
CA ALA A 34 -10.44 4.32 13.08
C ALA A 34 -10.74 2.90 12.57
N LEU A 35 -10.09 2.46 11.48
CA LEU A 35 -10.26 1.11 10.91
C LEU A 35 -9.41 0.06 11.63
N ALA A 36 -8.17 0.39 12.03
CA ALA A 36 -7.27 -0.51 12.75
C ALA A 36 -7.60 -0.64 14.25
N SER A 37 -8.14 0.41 14.88
CA SER A 37 -8.50 0.40 16.31
C SER A 37 -9.85 -0.28 16.58
N LYS A 38 -10.69 -0.49 15.56
CA LYS A 38 -11.99 -1.12 15.78
C LYS A 38 -12.11 -2.59 15.37
N THR A 39 -11.65 -3.11 14.24
CA THR A 39 -11.78 -4.57 13.97
C THR A 39 -10.98 -5.13 12.79
N LEU A 40 -9.65 -4.97 12.72
CA LEU A 40 -8.88 -5.93 11.92
C LEU A 40 -8.69 -7.19 12.76
N ASP A 41 -9.22 -8.31 12.27
CA ASP A 41 -9.00 -9.63 12.85
C ASP A 41 -7.49 -9.81 13.12
N PRO A 42 -7.07 -10.25 14.33
CA PRO A 42 -5.66 -10.47 14.66
C PRO A 42 -4.91 -11.30 13.61
N GLU A 43 -5.59 -12.25 12.96
CA GLU A 43 -5.03 -13.08 11.90
C GLU A 43 -4.76 -12.26 10.63
N LEU A 44 -5.67 -11.37 10.23
CA LEU A 44 -5.47 -10.48 9.08
C LEU A 44 -4.37 -9.45 9.33
N LYS A 45 -4.28 -8.95 10.57
CA LYS A 45 -3.18 -8.06 10.97
C LYS A 45 -1.83 -8.77 10.85
N SER A 46 -1.75 -10.03 11.31
CA SER A 46 -0.53 -10.84 11.18
C SER A 46 -0.13 -11.04 9.71
N VAL A 47 -1.09 -11.36 8.84
CA VAL A 47 -0.85 -11.48 7.38
C VAL A 47 -0.28 -10.18 6.81
N LEU A 48 -0.88 -9.04 7.14
CA LEU A 48 -0.42 -7.72 6.68
C LEU A 48 1.01 -7.40 7.15
N GLU A 49 1.32 -7.64 8.43
CA GLU A 49 2.65 -7.41 8.98
C GLU A 49 3.71 -8.32 8.34
N THR A 50 3.36 -9.58 8.09
CA THR A 50 4.25 -10.55 7.41
C THR A 50 4.49 -10.17 5.95
N ALA A 51 3.45 -9.74 5.23
CA ALA A 51 3.57 -9.24 3.87
C ALA A 51 4.53 -8.04 3.79
N ILE A 52 4.39 -7.08 4.71
CA ILE A 52 5.30 -5.92 4.81
C ILE A 52 6.74 -6.36 5.08
N LYS A 53 6.94 -7.35 5.97
CA LYS A 53 8.29 -7.89 6.25
C LYS A 53 8.92 -8.51 5.01
N MET A 54 8.17 -9.27 4.21
CA MET A 54 8.67 -9.84 2.95
C MET A 54 9.11 -8.76 1.96
N VAL A 55 8.25 -7.76 1.74
CA VAL A 55 8.54 -6.63 0.84
C VAL A 55 9.79 -5.89 1.31
N ASN A 56 9.88 -5.59 2.62
CA ASN A 56 11.04 -4.91 3.19
C ASN A 56 12.32 -5.76 3.10
N TYR A 57 12.25 -7.08 3.25
CA TYR A 57 13.40 -7.96 3.11
C TYR A 57 14.04 -7.83 1.72
N ILE A 58 13.22 -7.82 0.67
CA ILE A 58 13.68 -7.71 -0.72
C ILE A 58 14.09 -6.27 -1.04
N LYS A 59 13.33 -5.28 -0.57
CA LYS A 59 13.50 -3.87 -0.95
C LYS A 59 14.52 -3.10 -0.12
N SER A 60 14.85 -3.55 1.09
CA SER A 60 15.78 -2.85 1.99
C SER A 60 17.21 -2.83 1.49
N ARG A 61 17.58 -3.76 0.60
CA ARG A 61 18.93 -3.86 0.03
C ARG A 61 18.87 -3.65 -1.48
N PRO A 62 19.63 -2.71 -2.06
CA PRO A 62 19.67 -2.49 -3.50
C PRO A 62 20.06 -3.73 -4.30
N LEU A 63 20.97 -4.55 -3.75
CA LEU A 63 21.37 -5.82 -4.37
C LEU A 63 20.18 -6.80 -4.44
N ASN A 64 19.47 -7.00 -3.33
CA ASN A 64 18.30 -7.88 -3.30
C ASN A 64 17.22 -7.42 -4.29
N THR A 65 16.98 -6.10 -4.38
CA THR A 65 16.03 -5.54 -5.35
C THR A 65 16.44 -5.86 -6.79
N ARG A 66 17.73 -5.74 -7.12
CA ARG A 66 18.26 -6.06 -8.46
C ARG A 66 18.20 -7.55 -8.76
N LEU A 67 18.59 -8.41 -7.81
CA LEU A 67 18.53 -9.85 -7.96
C LEU A 67 17.09 -10.33 -8.14
N PHE A 68 16.17 -9.80 -7.35
CA PHE A 68 14.75 -10.10 -7.47
C PHE A 68 14.17 -9.66 -8.82
N ALA A 69 14.56 -8.48 -9.31
CA ALA A 69 14.15 -8.02 -10.65
C ALA A 69 14.65 -8.95 -11.76
N ASN A 70 15.90 -9.41 -11.68
CA ASN A 70 16.44 -10.38 -12.63
C ASN A 70 15.67 -11.71 -12.58
N LEU A 71 15.36 -12.18 -11.37
CA LEU A 71 14.57 -13.40 -11.17
C LEU A 71 13.17 -13.27 -11.83
N CYS A 72 12.50 -12.14 -11.64
CA CYS A 72 11.21 -11.86 -12.28
C CYS A 72 11.34 -11.86 -13.82
N ASN A 73 12.44 -11.32 -14.36
CA ASN A 73 12.67 -11.32 -15.79
C ASN A 73 12.88 -12.74 -16.34
N GLU A 74 13.69 -13.55 -15.64
CA GLU A 74 14.00 -14.93 -16.03
C GLU A 74 12.76 -15.83 -16.00
N LEU A 75 11.85 -15.59 -15.05
CA LEU A 75 10.58 -16.32 -14.93
C LEU A 75 9.47 -15.77 -15.82
N GLY A 76 9.73 -14.70 -16.58
CA GLY A 76 8.75 -14.10 -17.49
C GLY A 76 7.59 -13.41 -16.78
N SER A 77 7.80 -12.94 -15.55
CA SER A 77 6.78 -12.28 -14.74
C SER A 77 6.30 -10.97 -15.39
N GLU A 78 5.01 -10.67 -15.26
CA GLU A 78 4.43 -9.40 -15.74
C GLU A 78 5.10 -8.18 -15.09
N HIS A 79 5.59 -8.35 -13.86
CA HIS A 79 6.18 -7.29 -13.07
C HIS A 79 7.62 -7.61 -12.69
N GLN A 80 8.51 -6.66 -12.91
CA GLN A 80 9.95 -6.81 -12.70
C GLN A 80 10.39 -6.43 -11.28
N GLY A 81 9.45 -6.37 -10.33
CA GLY A 81 9.75 -5.96 -8.96
C GLY A 81 8.55 -5.63 -8.09
N LEU A 82 8.79 -5.71 -6.78
CA LEU A 82 7.86 -5.27 -5.74
C LEU A 82 7.83 -3.74 -5.62
N LEU A 83 6.66 -3.22 -5.28
CA LEU A 83 6.47 -1.81 -4.97
C LEU A 83 7.00 -1.52 -3.56
N PHE A 84 7.66 -0.38 -3.40
CA PHE A 84 8.02 0.12 -2.07
C PHE A 84 6.84 0.87 -1.47
N HIS A 85 6.70 0.85 -0.14
CA HIS A 85 5.71 1.68 0.53
C HIS A 85 6.11 3.16 0.38
N THR A 86 5.36 3.93 -0.39
CA THR A 86 5.40 5.40 -0.38
C THR A 86 4.19 5.95 0.37
N GLU A 87 4.36 7.15 0.93
CA GLU A 87 3.62 7.68 2.08
C GLU A 87 2.11 7.93 1.87
N VAL A 88 1.56 7.68 0.68
CA VAL A 88 0.10 7.63 0.46
C VAL A 88 -0.45 6.26 0.88
N ARG A 89 -0.52 6.12 2.21
CA ARG A 89 -0.47 4.90 3.05
C ARG A 89 -1.45 3.76 2.78
N TRP A 90 -2.55 3.98 2.04
CA TRP A 90 -3.54 2.94 1.77
C TRP A 90 -3.70 2.65 0.27
N LEU A 91 -3.58 3.68 -0.59
CA LEU A 91 -3.43 3.53 -2.04
C LEU A 91 -2.18 2.73 -2.40
N SER A 92 -1.05 3.05 -1.74
CA SER A 92 0.20 2.31 -1.93
C SER A 92 0.10 0.90 -1.36
N MET A 93 -0.57 0.72 -0.21
CA MET A 93 -0.70 -0.59 0.43
C MET A 93 -1.46 -1.59 -0.43
N ARG A 94 -2.58 -1.16 -1.03
CA ARG A 94 -3.33 -1.94 -2.02
C ARG A 94 -2.40 -2.49 -3.11
N ASN A 95 -1.70 -1.59 -3.80
CA ASN A 95 -0.81 -1.96 -4.90
C ASN A 95 0.34 -2.85 -4.43
N VAL A 96 0.88 -2.62 -3.22
CA VAL A 96 1.93 -3.47 -2.63
C VAL A 96 1.42 -4.89 -2.40
N LEU A 97 0.21 -5.06 -1.83
CA LEU A 97 -0.36 -6.38 -1.57
C LEU A 97 -0.76 -7.10 -2.86
N SER A 98 -1.37 -6.40 -3.83
CA SER A 98 -1.67 -6.99 -5.14
C SER A 98 -0.40 -7.46 -5.83
N ARG A 99 0.64 -6.61 -5.85
CA ARG A 99 1.93 -6.93 -6.46
C ARG A 99 2.62 -8.11 -5.77
N LEU A 100 2.54 -8.17 -4.44
CA LEU A 100 3.07 -9.29 -3.67
C LEU A 100 2.34 -10.59 -4.01
N TYR A 101 1.01 -10.53 -4.17
CA TYR A 101 0.21 -11.69 -4.53
C TYR A 101 0.49 -12.17 -5.96
N GLU A 102 0.62 -11.25 -6.91
CA GLU A 102 0.99 -11.53 -8.31
C GLU A 102 2.37 -12.20 -8.39
N LEU A 103 3.35 -11.66 -7.66
CA LEU A 103 4.74 -12.14 -7.65
C LEU A 103 5.02 -13.20 -6.56
N ARG A 104 4.00 -13.87 -6.03
CA ARG A 104 4.14 -14.76 -4.87
C ARG A 104 5.11 -15.92 -5.12
N ASP A 105 5.20 -16.42 -6.36
CA ASP A 105 6.06 -17.55 -6.70
C ASP A 105 7.53 -17.13 -6.79
N GLU A 106 7.79 -15.96 -7.37
CA GLU A 106 9.11 -15.33 -7.44
C GLU A 106 9.60 -14.95 -6.05
N VAL A 107 8.72 -14.35 -5.22
CA VAL A 107 9.03 -13.99 -3.83
C VAL A 107 9.32 -15.24 -3.01
N ARG A 108 8.54 -16.31 -3.18
CA ARG A 108 8.78 -17.59 -2.52
C ARG A 108 10.15 -18.15 -2.89
N LEU A 109 10.44 -18.26 -4.19
CA LEU A 109 11.72 -18.78 -4.68
C LEU A 109 12.88 -17.96 -4.14
N PHE A 110 12.81 -16.62 -4.26
CA PHE A 110 13.83 -15.72 -3.74
C PHE A 110 14.08 -15.93 -2.24
N LEU A 111 13.02 -16.01 -1.43
CA LEU A 111 13.14 -16.21 0.02
C LEU A 111 13.70 -17.60 0.37
N THR A 112 13.31 -18.64 -0.36
CA THR A 112 13.82 -20.00 -0.19
C THR A 112 15.32 -20.07 -0.48
N GLU A 113 15.78 -19.47 -1.57
CA GLU A 113 17.21 -19.42 -1.94
C GLU A 113 18.06 -18.68 -0.89
N HIS A 114 17.46 -17.70 -0.21
CA HIS A 114 18.12 -16.94 0.86
C HIS A 114 17.89 -17.52 2.26
N GLY A 115 17.28 -18.72 2.38
CA GLY A 115 17.09 -19.42 3.65
C GLY A 115 16.12 -18.74 4.62
N SER A 116 15.19 -17.92 4.11
CA SER A 116 14.23 -17.18 4.94
C SER A 116 12.96 -18.00 5.18
N GLN A 117 12.59 -18.17 6.45
CA GLN A 117 11.34 -18.82 6.87
C GLN A 117 10.08 -18.08 6.40
N LEU A 118 10.20 -16.83 5.94
CA LEU A 118 9.09 -16.11 5.34
C LEU A 118 8.53 -16.85 4.10
N ALA A 119 9.34 -17.66 3.41
CA ALA A 119 8.88 -18.45 2.27
C ALA A 119 7.75 -19.44 2.63
N ASP A 120 7.70 -19.92 3.87
CA ASP A 120 6.75 -20.94 4.30
C ASP A 120 5.30 -20.43 4.19
N HIS A 121 5.07 -19.15 4.50
CA HIS A 121 3.77 -18.51 4.37
C HIS A 121 3.23 -18.48 2.92
N LEU A 122 4.12 -18.50 1.93
CA LEU A 122 3.74 -18.51 0.51
C LEU A 122 3.42 -19.91 -0.01
N THR A 123 3.56 -20.94 0.84
CA THR A 123 3.07 -22.30 0.57
C THR A 123 1.74 -22.60 1.26
N ASP A 124 1.32 -21.75 2.19
CA ASP A 124 0.06 -21.87 2.94
C ASP A 124 -1.12 -21.25 2.13
N PRO A 125 -2.07 -22.08 1.66
CA PRO A 125 -3.24 -21.59 0.91
C PRO A 125 -4.14 -20.65 1.73
N ASP A 126 -4.24 -20.85 3.04
CA ASP A 126 -5.08 -20.02 3.91
C ASP A 126 -4.46 -18.63 4.06
N TRP A 127 -3.13 -18.56 4.21
CA TRP A 127 -2.40 -17.30 4.24
C TRP A 127 -2.54 -16.54 2.92
N LEU A 128 -2.38 -17.22 1.77
CA LEU A 128 -2.57 -16.63 0.45
C LEU A 128 -4.00 -16.10 0.24
N THR A 129 -5.00 -16.85 0.70
CA THR A 129 -6.41 -16.43 0.62
C THR A 129 -6.65 -15.16 1.43
N ARG A 130 -6.07 -15.05 2.62
CA ARG A 130 -6.16 -13.85 3.46
C ARG A 130 -5.41 -12.67 2.88
N LEU A 131 -4.26 -12.89 2.23
CA LEU A 131 -3.54 -11.85 1.51
C LEU A 131 -4.37 -11.29 0.34
N ALA A 132 -4.98 -12.17 -0.45
CA ALA A 132 -5.89 -11.78 -1.53
C ALA A 132 -7.10 -11.00 -1.00
N TYR A 133 -7.72 -11.49 0.08
CA TYR A 133 -8.84 -10.82 0.75
C TYR A 133 -8.47 -9.40 1.21
N LEU A 134 -7.30 -9.23 1.83
CA LEU A 134 -6.79 -7.91 2.20
C LEU A 134 -6.65 -7.00 0.99
N SER A 135 -6.02 -7.49 -0.10
CA SER A 135 -5.93 -6.73 -1.35
C SER A 135 -7.31 -6.27 -1.82
N CYS A 136 -8.30 -7.17 -1.88
CA CYS A 136 -9.66 -6.85 -2.31
C CYS A 136 -10.38 -5.82 -1.42
N ILE A 137 -10.21 -5.89 -0.09
CA ILE A 137 -10.78 -4.87 0.81
C ILE A 137 -10.12 -3.51 0.55
N PHE A 138 -8.80 -3.47 0.44
CA PHE A 138 -8.08 -2.23 0.16
C PHE A 138 -8.49 -1.64 -1.20
N ASP A 139 -8.78 -2.47 -2.22
CA ASP A 139 -9.36 -2.02 -3.49
C ASP A 139 -10.73 -1.37 -3.31
N ARG A 140 -11.61 -1.98 -2.51
CA ARG A 140 -12.96 -1.44 -2.28
C ARG A 140 -12.92 -0.14 -1.49
N LEU A 141 -12.10 -0.09 -0.44
CA LEU A 141 -11.87 1.12 0.34
C LEU A 141 -11.27 2.22 -0.53
N ASN A 142 -10.40 1.86 -1.48
CA ASN A 142 -9.87 2.78 -2.47
C ASN A 142 -10.94 3.40 -3.34
N GLY A 143 -11.73 2.56 -4.00
CA GLY A 143 -12.81 3.04 -4.88
C GLY A 143 -13.78 3.95 -4.13
N LEU A 144 -14.11 3.60 -2.89
CA LEU A 144 -14.94 4.44 -2.03
C LEU A 144 -14.26 5.79 -1.74
N ASN A 145 -12.99 5.79 -1.35
CA ASN A 145 -12.28 7.04 -1.08
C ASN A 145 -12.16 7.94 -2.32
N LEU A 146 -11.83 7.38 -3.49
CA LEU A 146 -11.79 8.13 -4.75
C LEU A 146 -13.17 8.72 -5.10
N SER A 147 -14.24 7.94 -4.91
CA SER A 147 -15.60 8.43 -5.14
C SER A 147 -16.02 9.54 -4.17
N LEU A 148 -15.51 9.51 -2.93
CA LEU A 148 -15.76 10.53 -1.90
C LEU A 148 -14.91 11.79 -2.09
N GLN A 149 -13.75 11.69 -2.75
CA GLN A 149 -12.90 12.83 -3.10
C GLN A 149 -13.47 13.68 -4.25
N GLY A 150 -14.47 13.18 -4.98
CA GLY A 150 -15.14 13.89 -6.07
C GLY A 150 -14.26 14.08 -7.32
N GLU A 151 -14.90 14.35 -8.46
CA GLU A 151 -14.25 14.61 -9.76
C GLU A 151 -13.49 15.95 -9.80
N ASN A 152 -12.49 16.17 -8.94
CA ASN A 152 -11.59 17.31 -9.06
C ASN A 152 -10.22 16.99 -8.47
N THR A 153 -9.40 16.29 -9.24
CA THR A 153 -7.93 16.48 -9.30
C THR A 153 -7.34 15.63 -10.42
N SER A 154 -7.57 16.05 -11.67
CA SER A 154 -6.51 15.92 -12.66
C SER A 154 -5.53 17.06 -12.38
N ILE A 155 -4.42 16.76 -11.71
CA ILE A 155 -3.23 17.61 -11.81
C ILE A 155 -2.15 16.71 -12.37
N MET A 156 -2.01 16.78 -13.69
CA MET A 156 -0.71 16.57 -14.34
C MET A 156 0.30 17.52 -13.71
N SER A 157 1.39 16.96 -13.18
CA SER A 157 2.74 17.56 -13.24
C SER A 157 3.77 16.44 -13.14
#